data_AF-A0A924Y168-F1
#
_entry.id   AF-A0A924Y168-F1
#
_cell.length_a   1.000
_cell.length_b   1.000
_cell.length_c   1.000
_cell.angle_alpha   90.00
_cell.angle_beta   90.00
_cell.angle_gamma   90.00
#
_symmetry.space_group_name_H-M   'P 1'
#
loop_
_entity.id
_entity.type
_entity.pdbx_description
1 polymer ?
#
loop_
_entity_poly.entity_id
_entity_poly.type
_entity_poly.pdbx_seq_one_letter_code
_entity_poly.pdbx_strand_id
1 'polypeptide(L)'
;MSRKHFLIGGFALVHFVATVLLFMTSFSLSMARFGLRPPTIREKVIGRLSELLLFPFFPISRWLHFPVGGADWIFVFGNSLLWGTCAYYLMDFFRRRSVARKSLK
;
A
#
# COMPACT_ATOMS: atom_id res chain seq x y z
N MET A 1 -6.28 22.51 -10.36
CA MET A 1 -5.54 21.50 -9.56
C MET A 1 -4.10 21.40 -10.08
N SER A 2 -3.08 21.53 -9.24
CA SER A 2 -1.67 21.46 -9.71
C SER A 2 -1.27 20.03 -10.11
N ARG A 3 -0.45 19.88 -11.16
CA ARG A 3 0.07 18.59 -11.68
C ARG A 3 0.64 17.68 -10.59
N LYS A 4 1.24 18.27 -9.55
CA LYS A 4 1.79 17.52 -8.40
C LYS A 4 0.69 16.77 -7.64
N HIS A 5 -0.39 17.47 -7.30
CA HIS A 5 -1.53 16.90 -6.58
C HIS A 5 -2.23 15.81 -7.40
N PHE A 6 -2.31 15.99 -8.72
CA PHE A 6 -2.87 14.97 -9.61
C PHE A 6 -2.04 13.68 -9.60
N LEU A 7 -0.71 13.77 -9.68
CA LEU A 7 0.17 12.60 -9.64
C LEU A 7 0.15 11.90 -8.28
N ILE A 8 0.21 12.66 -7.19
CA ILE A 8 0.11 12.11 -5.82
C ILE A 8 -1.23 11.39 -5.64
N GLY A 9 -2.33 12.02 -6.04
CA GLY A 9 -3.66 11.43 -5.97
C GLY A 9 -3.79 10.18 -6.83
N GLY A 10 -3.20 10.18 -8.04
CA GLY A 10 -3.17 9.01 -8.92
C GLY A 10 -2.42 7.82 -8.29
N PHE A 11 -1.22 8.04 -7.76
CA PHE A 11 -0.47 6.98 -7.06
C PHE A 11 -1.21 6.49 -5.81
N ALA A 12 -1.80 7.40 -5.04
CA ALA A 12 -2.59 7.04 -3.87
C ALA A 12 -3.81 6.20 -4.25
N LEU A 13 -4.51 6.53 -5.34
CA LEU A 13 -5.65 5.77 -5.83
C LEU A 13 -5.25 4.36 -6.27
N VAL A 14 -4.16 4.23 -7.04
CA VAL A 14 -3.63 2.92 -7.47
C VAL A 14 -3.27 2.07 -6.26
N HIS A 15 -2.59 2.65 -5.27
CA HIS A 15 -2.25 1.96 -4.02
C HIS A 15 -3.51 1.51 -3.26
N PHE A 16 -4.50 2.39 -3.13
CA PHE A 16 -5.75 2.10 -2.44
C PHE A 16 -6.50 0.92 -3.10
N VAL A 17 -6.67 0.97 -4.42
CA VAL A 17 -7.33 -0.10 -5.19
C VAL A 17 -6.55 -1.42 -5.06
N ALA A 18 -5.23 -1.39 -5.18
CA ALA A 18 -4.40 -2.59 -4.99
C ALA A 18 -4.56 -3.20 -3.59
N THR A 19 -4.61 -2.35 -2.56
CA THR A 19 -4.81 -2.77 -1.16
C THR A 19 -6.18 -3.43 -0.98
N VAL A 20 -7.24 -2.83 -1.50
CA VAL A 20 -8.62 -3.36 -1.42
C VAL A 20 -8.72 -4.71 -2.16
N LEU A 21 -8.17 -4.81 -3.37
CA LEU A 21 -8.20 -6.06 -4.15
C LEU A 21 -7.44 -7.19 -3.46
N LEU A 22 -6.26 -6.90 -2.90
CA LEU A 22 -5.49 -7.88 -2.15
C LEU A 22 -6.19 -8.29 -0.85
N PHE A 23 -6.80 -7.35 -0.15
CA PHE A 23 -7.60 -7.66 1.04
C PHE A 23 -8.79 -8.57 0.70
N MET A 24 -9.57 -8.23 -0.33
CA MET A 24 -10.68 -9.07 -0.79
C MET A 24 -10.20 -10.46 -1.20
N THR A 25 -9.11 -10.55 -1.96
CA THR A 25 -8.53 -11.83 -2.38
C THR A 25 -8.08 -12.66 -1.18
N SER A 26 -7.37 -12.05 -0.23
CA SER A 26 -6.92 -12.73 0.98
C SER A 26 -8.08 -13.18 1.86
N PHE A 27 -9.12 -12.34 1.99
CA PHE A 27 -10.34 -12.67 2.73
C PHE A 27 -11.11 -13.83 2.08
N SER A 28 -11.33 -13.78 0.77
CA SER A 28 -11.99 -14.86 0.03
C SER A 28 -11.24 -16.18 0.14
N LEU A 29 -9.91 -16.17 0.02
CA LEU A 29 -9.08 -17.36 0.19
C LEU A 29 -9.16 -17.92 1.62
N SER A 30 -9.15 -17.04 2.63
CA SER A 30 -9.28 -17.44 4.03
C SER A 30 -10.65 -18.07 4.32
N MET A 31 -11.73 -17.47 3.82
CA MET A 31 -13.09 -17.99 3.99
C MET A 31 -13.31 -19.31 3.24
N ALA A 32 -12.76 -19.45 2.03
CA ALA A 32 -12.86 -20.68 1.25
C ALA A 32 -12.20 -21.89 1.95
N ARG A 33 -11.31 -21.67 2.92
CA ARG A 33 -10.55 -22.73 3.60
C ARG A 33 -10.86 -22.84 5.09
N PHE A 34 -11.84 -22.08 5.59
CA PHE A 34 -12.13 -21.98 7.01
C PHE A 34 -12.33 -23.36 7.64
N GLY A 35 -11.38 -23.79 8.48
CA GLY A 35 -11.39 -25.06 9.21
C GLY A 35 -10.91 -26.31 8.45
N LEU A 36 -10.49 -26.21 7.18
CA LEU A 36 -10.24 -27.40 6.36
C LEU A 36 -8.76 -27.79 6.24
N ARG A 37 -7.83 -26.83 6.02
CA ARG A 37 -6.41 -27.12 5.71
C ARG A 37 -5.47 -25.96 6.08
N PRO A 38 -4.16 -26.23 6.29
CA PRO A 38 -3.16 -25.17 6.48
C PRO A 38 -2.96 -24.30 5.22
N PRO A 39 -2.50 -23.05 5.39
CA PRO A 39 -2.35 -22.11 4.28
C PRO A 39 -1.26 -22.54 3.29
N THR A 40 -1.54 -22.35 2.00
CA THR A 40 -0.59 -22.67 0.92
C THR A 40 0.53 -21.64 0.84
N ILE A 41 1.63 -21.96 0.13
CA ILE A 41 2.72 -21.00 -0.14
C ILE A 41 2.16 -19.73 -0.81
N ARG A 42 1.22 -19.88 -1.75
CA ARG A 42 0.57 -18.75 -2.44
C ARG A 42 -0.15 -17.82 -1.47
N GLU A 43 -0.92 -18.37 -0.53
CA GLU A 43 -1.63 -17.58 0.48
C GLU A 43 -0.67 -16.89 1.45
N LYS A 44 0.43 -17.55 1.83
CA LYS A 44 1.48 -16.92 2.63
C LYS A 44 2.08 -15.72 1.91
N VAL A 45 2.35 -15.84 0.60
CA VAL A 45 2.85 -14.73 -0.22
C VAL A 45 1.82 -13.61 -0.30
N ILE A 46 0.54 -13.91 -0.55
CA ILE A 46 -0.54 -12.90 -0.58
C ILE A 46 -0.63 -12.18 0.76
N GLY A 47 -0.60 -12.91 1.88
CA GLY A 47 -0.61 -12.32 3.22
C GLY A 47 0.58 -11.37 3.44
N ARG A 48 1.79 -11.77 3.03
CA ARG A 48 2.98 -10.90 3.13
C ARG A 48 2.88 -9.66 2.24
N LEU A 49 2.32 -9.78 1.04
CA LEU A 49 2.08 -8.63 0.15
C LEU A 49 1.07 -7.66 0.76
N SER A 50 0.01 -8.18 1.39
CA SER A 50 -0.95 -7.35 2.14
C SER A 50 -0.28 -6.63 3.31
N GLU A 51 0.59 -7.30 4.08
CA GLU A 51 1.35 -6.66 5.16
C GLU A 51 2.28 -5.55 4.65
N LEU A 52 2.94 -5.77 3.51
CA LEU A 52 3.82 -4.77 2.88
C LEU A 52 3.06 -3.54 2.38
N LEU A 53 1.90 -3.72 1.74
CA LEU A 53 1.09 -2.59 1.28
C LEU A 53 0.53 -1.77 2.43
N LEU A 54 0.26 -2.40 3.58
CA LEU A 54 -0.22 -1.69 4.75
C LEU A 54 0.92 -1.10 5.61
N PHE A 55 2.18 -1.28 5.24
CA PHE A 55 3.31 -0.61 5.89
C PHE A 55 3.31 0.89 5.56
N PRO A 56 3.54 1.78 6.55
CA PRO A 56 3.93 1.50 7.95
C PRO A 56 2.75 1.40 8.93
N PHE A 57 1.52 1.60 8.48
CA PHE A 57 0.36 1.69 9.39
C PHE A 57 0.02 0.36 10.09
N PHE A 58 0.24 -0.78 9.46
CA PHE A 58 -0.04 -2.09 10.05
C PHE A 58 0.78 -2.43 11.31
N PRO A 59 2.11 -2.25 11.35
CA PRO A 59 2.86 -2.43 12.59
C PRO A 59 2.49 -1.39 13.66
N ILE A 60 2.16 -0.15 13.25
CA ILE A 60 1.75 0.91 14.18
C ILE A 60 0.39 0.57 14.81
N SER A 61 -0.59 0.11 14.03
CA SER A 61 -1.91 -0.26 14.54
C SER A 61 -1.85 -1.45 15.49
N ARG A 62 -1.00 -2.46 15.18
CA ARG A 62 -0.71 -3.58 16.08
C ARG A 62 -0.09 -3.13 17.40
N TRP A 63 0.85 -2.17 17.36
CA TRP A 63 1.50 -1.68 18.57
C TRP A 63 0.54 -0.87 19.47
N LEU A 64 -0.33 -0.08 18.86
CA LEU A 64 -1.28 0.80 19.57
C LEU A 64 -2.59 0.12 19.99
N HIS A 65 -2.77 -1.18 19.71
CA HIS A 65 -3.97 -1.96 20.05
C HIS A 65 -5.29 -1.27 19.64
N PHE A 66 -5.30 -0.59 18.48
CA PHE A 66 -6.52 0.06 18.02
C PHE A 66 -7.63 -0.96 17.79
N PRO A 67 -8.86 -0.71 18.28
CA PRO A 67 -9.99 -1.59 18.02
C PRO A 67 -10.27 -1.63 16.52
N VAL A 68 -10.30 -2.84 15.99
CA VAL A 68 -10.54 -3.16 14.57
C VAL A 68 -12.02 -2.90 14.28
N GLY A 69 -12.39 -1.64 14.05
CA GLY A 69 -13.77 -1.21 13.92
C GLY A 69 -13.89 0.21 13.40
N GLY A 70 -14.12 0.35 12.09
CA GLY A 70 -14.42 1.62 11.41
C GLY A 70 -13.22 2.56 11.18
N ALA A 71 -12.34 2.71 12.17
CA ALA A 71 -11.12 3.53 12.07
C ALA A 71 -10.08 2.99 11.08
N ASP A 72 -10.15 1.69 10.74
CA ASP A 72 -9.20 1.03 9.85
C ASP A 72 -9.18 1.62 8.43
N TRP A 73 -10.34 2.06 7.93
CA TRP A 73 -10.40 2.63 6.58
C TRP A 73 -9.69 3.99 6.51
N ILE A 74 -9.70 4.77 7.58
CA ILE A 74 -8.95 6.03 7.67
C ILE A 74 -7.44 5.74 7.59
N PHE A 75 -6.98 4.68 8.26
CA PHE A 75 -5.58 4.24 8.15
C PHE A 75 -5.24 3.75 6.75
N VAL A 76 -6.13 3.02 6.07
CA VAL A 76 -5.92 2.59 4.68
C VAL A 76 -5.85 3.79 3.72
N PHE A 77 -6.72 4.78 3.89
CA PHE A 77 -6.69 6.02 3.12
C PHE A 77 -5.41 6.83 3.39
N GLY A 78 -5.07 7.05 4.67
CA GLY A 78 -3.86 7.77 5.08
C GLY A 78 -2.59 7.10 4.59
N ASN A 79 -2.51 5.77 4.69
CA ASN A 79 -1.42 4.98 4.15
C ASN A 79 -1.31 5.12 2.63
N SER A 80 -2.43 5.12 1.90
CA SER A 80 -2.42 5.28 0.45
C SER A 80 -1.95 6.68 0.02
N LEU A 81 -2.35 7.73 0.75
CA LEU A 81 -1.85 9.09 0.53
C LEU A 81 -0.34 9.21 0.82
N LEU A 82 0.14 8.54 1.87
CA LEU A 82 1.56 8.49 2.20
C LEU A 82 2.35 7.83 1.06
N TRP A 83 1.92 6.67 0.58
CA TRP A 83 2.52 5.99 -0.57
C TRP A 83 2.50 6.86 -1.83
N GLY A 84 1.39 7.54 -2.11
CA GLY A 84 1.30 8.45 -3.26
C GLY A 84 2.28 9.61 -3.18
N THR A 85 2.48 10.15 -1.97
CA THR A 85 3.43 11.24 -1.70
C THR A 85 4.87 10.74 -1.83
N CYS A 86 5.21 9.61 -1.21
CA CYS A 86 6.53 8.98 -1.29
C CYS A 86 6.92 8.63 -2.74
N ALA A 87 6.01 8.00 -3.48
CA ALA A 87 6.23 7.64 -4.88
C ALA A 87 6.50 8.88 -5.75
N TYR A 88 5.73 9.96 -5.56
CA TYR A 88 5.96 11.21 -6.26
C TYR A 88 7.35 11.79 -5.97
N TYR A 89 7.76 11.88 -4.70
CA TYR A 89 9.08 12.44 -4.33
C TYR A 89 10.23 11.55 -4.81
N LEU A 90 10.07 10.24 -4.75
CA LEU A 90 11.04 9.29 -5.27
C LEU A 90 11.22 9.47 -6.80
N MET A 91 10.11 9.60 -7.53
CA MET A 91 10.13 9.86 -8.96
C MET A 91 10.79 11.22 -9.29
N ASP A 92 10.46 12.28 -8.53
CA ASP A 92 11.07 13.60 -8.73
C ASP A 92 12.59 13.57 -8.44
N PHE A 93 13.01 12.84 -7.41
CA PHE A 93 14.43 12.63 -7.09
C PHE A 93 15.19 11.94 -8.22
N PHE A 94 14.64 10.84 -8.76
CA PHE A 94 15.26 10.14 -9.90
C PHE A 94 15.27 11.00 -11.16
N ARG A 95 14.21 11.76 -11.40
CA ARG A 95 14.15 12.70 -12.53
C ARG A 95 15.24 13.76 -12.43
N ARG A 96 15.43 14.37 -11.26
CA ARG A 96 16.48 15.38 -11.02
C ARG A 96 17.87 14.79 -11.21
N ARG A 97 18.14 13.58 -10.69
CA ARG A 97 19.42 12.89 -10.90
C ARG A 97 19.67 12.55 -12.37
N SER A 98 18.65 12.13 -13.10
CA SER A 98 18.76 11.84 -14.54
C SER A 98 19.13 13.09 -15.34
N VAL A 99 18.51 14.23 -15.05
CA VAL A 99 18.82 15.52 -15.69
C VAL A 99 20.23 15.98 -15.35
N ALA A 100 20.63 15.93 -14.06
CA ALA A 100 21.99 16.29 -13.64
C ALA A 100 23.06 15.44 -14.36
N ARG A 101 22.80 14.15 -14.56
CA ARG A 101 23.70 13.24 -15.27
C ARG A 101 23.82 13.56 -16.76
N LYS A 102 22.78 14.12 -17.39
CA LYS A 102 22.80 14.54 -18.80
C LYS A 102 23.51 15.87 -19.01
N SER A 103 23.52 16.77 -18.02
CA SER A 103 24.20 18.07 -18.09
C SER A 103 25.73 17.99 -17.93
N LEU A 104 26.25 16.86 -17.45
CA LEU A 104 27.68 16.60 -17.25
C LEU A 104 28.32 15.84 -18.44
N LYS A 105 27.55 15.58 -19.50
CA LYS A 105 28.01 14.99 -20.75
C LYS A 105 27.92 16.03 -21.85
#